data_AF-A0A955HTZ0-F1
#
_entry.id   AF-A0A955HTZ0-F1
#
_cell.length_a   1.000
_cell.length_b   1.000
_cell.length_c   1.000
_cell.angle_alpha   90.00
_cell.angle_beta   90.00
_cell.angle_gamma   90.00
#
_symmetry.space_group_name_H-M   'P 1'
#
loop_
_entity.id
_entity.type
_entity.pdbx_description
1 polymer ?
#
loop_
_entity_poly.entity_id
_entity_poly.type
_entity_poly.pdbx_seq_one_letter_code
_entity_poly.pdbx_strand_id
1 'polypeptide(L)'
;MTDLLIYKQNDLPEKWLYQILSFQRIVWSEGFENENLYRDWITTPEDNPISILLTHGNLLISHVQVVSRVMKHLGTEFTLYGLTGVLTYPSFRKRGFGTQIVQEGMKYIDQQVDRDIVLYSCEDENSSFYQKCGWIFNDIPVLEGDASNPKVTKSRVAMQFVSDKAQKYKNEFLSSPLFFGDELW
;
A
#
# COMPACT_ATOMS: atom_id res chain seq x y z
N MET A 1 6.12 -26.15 4.53
CA MET A 1 5.67 -25.50 3.28
C MET A 1 4.95 -24.22 3.65
N THR A 2 5.15 -23.13 2.90
CA THR A 2 4.40 -21.89 3.11
C THR A 2 3.22 -21.84 2.15
N ASP A 3 2.10 -21.28 2.59
CA ASP A 3 0.88 -21.14 1.80
C ASP A 3 0.64 -19.67 1.44
N LEU A 4 0.19 -19.41 0.22
CA LEU A 4 -0.22 -18.08 -0.24
C LEU A 4 -1.75 -18.03 -0.25
N LEU A 5 -2.32 -17.09 0.51
CA LEU A 5 -3.76 -16.92 0.62
C LEU A 5 -4.15 -15.50 0.22
N ILE A 6 -5.30 -15.35 -0.44
CA ILE A 6 -5.82 -14.06 -0.90
C ILE A 6 -7.27 -13.93 -0.45
N TYR A 7 -7.62 -12.82 0.19
CA TYR A 7 -8.95 -12.55 0.71
C TYR A 7 -9.38 -11.12 0.40
N LYS A 8 -10.64 -10.94 0.02
CA LYS A 8 -11.31 -9.65 0.18
C LYS A 8 -11.46 -9.36 1.67
N GLN A 9 -11.50 -8.09 2.06
CA GLN A 9 -11.60 -7.70 3.46
C GLN A 9 -12.74 -8.39 4.22
N ASN A 10 -13.94 -8.44 3.65
CA ASN A 10 -15.12 -9.05 4.30
C ASN A 10 -15.04 -10.59 4.38
N ASP A 11 -14.14 -11.21 3.62
CA ASP A 11 -13.95 -12.66 3.59
C ASP A 11 -12.74 -13.12 4.41
N LEU A 12 -11.98 -12.18 5.00
CA LEU A 12 -10.76 -12.47 5.75
C LEU A 12 -11.10 -13.15 7.09
N PRO A 13 -10.65 -14.40 7.32
CA PRO A 13 -10.87 -15.07 8.60
C PRO A 13 -10.29 -14.29 9.79
N GLU A 14 -11.03 -14.24 10.90
CA GLU A 14 -10.65 -13.52 12.12
C GLU A 14 -9.23 -13.84 12.63
N LYS A 15 -8.82 -15.12 12.51
CA LYS A 15 -7.47 -15.54 12.95
C LYS A 15 -6.34 -14.80 12.22
N TRP A 16 -6.57 -14.38 10.98
CA TRP A 16 -5.60 -13.60 10.20
C TRP A 16 -5.74 -12.12 10.50
N LEU A 17 -6.98 -11.62 10.53
CA LEU A 17 -7.28 -10.24 10.92
C LEU A 17 -6.58 -9.87 12.24
N TYR A 18 -6.77 -10.67 13.29
CA TYR A 18 -6.19 -10.37 14.59
C TYR A 18 -4.67 -10.51 14.63
N GLN A 19 -4.06 -11.42 13.86
CA GLN A 19 -2.60 -11.47 13.75
C GLN A 19 -2.04 -10.21 13.07
N ILE A 20 -2.67 -9.76 11.99
CA ILE A 20 -2.28 -8.53 11.28
C ILE A 20 -2.42 -7.33 12.22
N LEU A 21 -3.60 -7.12 12.80
CA LEU A 21 -3.87 -5.98 13.68
C LEU A 21 -2.98 -5.98 14.91
N SER A 22 -2.72 -7.15 15.53
CA SER A 22 -1.81 -7.24 16.68
C SER A 22 -0.41 -6.75 16.31
N PHE A 23 0.06 -7.05 15.10
CA PHE A 23 1.37 -6.60 14.67
C PHE A 23 1.38 -5.13 14.24
N GLN A 24 0.34 -4.65 13.56
CA GLN A 24 0.18 -3.23 13.24
C GLN A 24 0.16 -2.38 14.50
N ARG A 25 -0.51 -2.81 15.57
CA ARG A 25 -0.52 -2.11 16.88
C ARG A 25 0.87 -1.95 17.50
N ILE A 26 1.82 -2.84 17.16
CA ILE A 26 3.20 -2.80 17.66
C ILE A 26 4.07 -1.92 16.76
N VAL A 27 3.87 -1.97 15.44
CA VAL A 27 4.75 -1.31 14.45
C VAL A 27 4.28 0.11 14.10
N TRP A 28 2.97 0.32 14.10
CA TRP A 28 2.28 1.55 13.74
C TRP A 28 1.26 1.91 14.82
N SER A 29 1.73 2.05 16.07
CA SER A 29 0.87 2.31 17.23
C SER A 29 0.07 3.60 17.10
N GLU A 30 0.61 4.58 16.37
CA GLU A 30 -0.02 5.87 16.05
C GLU A 30 -1.34 5.71 15.31
N GLY A 31 -1.48 4.65 14.50
CA GLY A 31 -2.74 4.31 13.81
C GLY A 31 -3.80 3.69 14.73
N PHE A 32 -3.54 3.61 16.04
CA PHE A 32 -4.43 3.03 17.05
C PHE A 32 -4.55 3.94 18.28
N GLU A 33 -4.76 5.23 18.02
CA GLU A 33 -5.00 6.25 19.05
C GLU A 33 -6.41 6.83 18.91
N ASN A 34 -6.88 7.55 19.94
CA ASN A 34 -8.18 8.25 19.95
C ASN A 34 -9.36 7.36 19.52
N GLU A 35 -10.17 7.80 18.54
CA GLU A 35 -11.28 7.06 17.96
C GLU A 35 -10.85 5.72 17.33
N ASN A 36 -9.60 5.60 16.90
CA ASN A 36 -9.03 4.41 16.29
C ASN A 36 -8.42 3.43 17.31
N LEU A 37 -8.42 3.75 18.60
CA LEU A 37 -7.84 2.89 19.64
C LEU A 37 -8.37 1.45 19.58
N TYR A 38 -9.67 1.29 19.34
CA TYR A 38 -10.35 0.00 19.29
C TYR A 38 -10.71 -0.45 17.88
N ARG A 39 -10.15 0.17 16.83
CA ARG A 39 -10.46 -0.27 15.46
C ARG A 39 -10.09 -1.73 15.23
N ASP A 40 -10.94 -2.40 14.48
CA ASP A 40 -10.88 -3.82 14.13
C ASP A 40 -10.80 -4.05 12.61
N TRP A 41 -10.55 -2.99 11.84
CA TRP A 41 -10.30 -3.01 10.41
C TRP A 41 -8.82 -2.68 10.12
N ILE A 42 -8.28 -3.21 9.03
CA ILE A 42 -6.85 -3.03 8.65
C ILE A 42 -6.67 -1.73 7.84
N THR A 43 -7.44 -1.62 6.75
CA THR A 43 -7.57 -0.47 5.86
C THR A 43 -9.06 -0.20 5.65
N THR A 44 -9.40 1.03 5.29
CA THR A 44 -10.77 1.47 5.08
C THR A 44 -11.42 0.74 3.88
N PRO A 45 -12.72 0.40 3.93
CA PRO A 45 -13.40 -0.27 2.81
C PRO A 45 -13.42 0.55 1.50
N GLU A 46 -13.33 1.87 1.60
CA GLU A 46 -13.32 2.82 0.48
C GLU A 46 -12.16 2.56 -0.50
N ASP A 47 -11.06 2.01 0.00
CA ASP A 47 -9.87 1.63 -0.77
C ASP A 47 -9.91 0.21 -1.33
N ASN A 48 -11.07 -0.47 -1.25
CA ASN A 48 -11.32 -1.79 -1.81
C ASN A 48 -10.21 -2.84 -1.50
N PRO A 49 -9.79 -2.99 -0.22
CA PRO A 49 -8.57 -3.71 0.09
C PRO A 49 -8.68 -5.22 -0.13
N ILE A 50 -7.62 -5.79 -0.70
CA ILE A 50 -7.39 -7.22 -0.88
C ILE A 50 -6.17 -7.63 -0.06
N SER A 51 -6.37 -8.52 0.91
CA SER A 51 -5.30 -9.00 1.77
C SER A 51 -4.63 -10.22 1.13
N ILE A 52 -3.31 -10.15 0.98
CA ILE A 52 -2.48 -11.26 0.51
C ILE A 52 -1.57 -11.69 1.67
N LEU A 53 -1.59 -12.99 1.96
CA LEU A 53 -0.96 -13.57 3.14
C LEU A 53 0.03 -14.65 2.71
N LEU A 54 1.22 -14.62 3.30
CA LEU A 54 2.11 -15.77 3.34
C LEU A 54 2.03 -16.40 4.72
N THR A 55 1.69 -17.68 4.80
CA THR A 55 1.43 -18.38 6.07
C THR A 55 2.18 -19.70 6.17
N HIS A 56 2.24 -20.25 7.38
CA HIS A 56 2.65 -21.63 7.63
C HIS A 56 1.71 -22.23 8.68
N GLY A 57 0.79 -23.08 8.24
CA GLY A 57 -0.27 -23.60 9.10
C GLY A 57 -1.18 -22.46 9.59
N ASN A 58 -1.22 -22.21 10.90
CA ASN A 58 -2.00 -21.11 11.50
C ASN A 58 -1.17 -19.86 11.84
N LEU A 59 0.09 -19.82 11.38
CA LEU A 59 0.99 -18.72 11.65
C LEU A 59 1.12 -17.80 10.43
N LEU A 60 0.89 -16.50 10.63
CA LEU A 60 1.16 -15.48 9.62
C LEU A 60 2.66 -15.20 9.56
N ILE A 61 3.24 -15.27 8.35
CA ILE A 61 4.66 -14.96 8.09
C ILE A 61 4.79 -13.53 7.58
N SER A 62 4.04 -13.19 6.54
CA SER A 62 4.07 -11.90 5.86
C SER A 62 2.69 -11.54 5.33
N HIS A 63 2.41 -10.25 5.21
CA HIS A 63 1.16 -9.72 4.69
C HIS A 63 1.40 -8.44 3.89
N VAL A 64 0.54 -8.21 2.91
CA VAL A 64 0.37 -6.94 2.20
C VAL A 64 -1.10 -6.80 1.84
N GLN A 65 -1.59 -5.56 1.76
CA GLN A 65 -2.86 -5.28 1.09
C GLN A 65 -2.61 -4.62 -0.26
N VAL A 66 -3.33 -5.09 -1.28
CA VAL A 66 -3.57 -4.32 -2.51
C VAL A 66 -4.78 -3.44 -2.26
N VAL A 67 -4.65 -2.17 -2.60
CA VAL A 67 -5.71 -1.15 -2.47
C VAL A 67 -5.95 -0.47 -3.80
N SER A 68 -7.15 0.05 -4.00
CA SER A 68 -7.52 0.79 -5.19
C SER A 68 -8.55 1.86 -4.93
N ARG A 69 -8.37 3.02 -5.59
CA ARG A 69 -9.31 4.15 -5.54
C ARG A 69 -9.38 4.86 -6.88
N VAL A 70 -10.49 5.54 -7.15
CA VAL A 70 -10.59 6.48 -8.26
C VAL A 70 -10.20 7.86 -7.77
N MET A 71 -9.18 8.47 -8.40
CA MET A 71 -8.77 9.84 -8.13
C MET A 71 -9.11 10.75 -9.30
N LYS A 72 -9.34 12.04 -9.05
CA LYS A 72 -9.50 13.04 -10.12
C LYS A 72 -8.27 13.96 -10.17
N HIS A 73 -7.65 14.06 -11.33
CA HIS A 73 -6.51 14.95 -11.59
C HIS A 73 -6.75 15.74 -12.88
N LEU A 74 -6.67 17.07 -12.81
CA LEU A 74 -6.94 17.99 -13.92
C LEU A 74 -8.25 17.68 -14.68
N GLY A 75 -9.32 17.42 -13.92
CA GLY A 75 -10.63 17.11 -14.48
C GLY A 75 -10.82 15.68 -14.98
N THR A 76 -9.76 14.87 -15.00
CA THR A 76 -9.75 13.49 -15.50
C THR A 76 -9.70 12.50 -14.35
N GLU A 77 -10.52 11.45 -14.40
CA GLU A 77 -10.51 10.37 -13.39
C GLU A 77 -9.45 9.33 -13.74
N PHE A 78 -8.76 8.79 -12.73
CA PHE A 78 -7.75 7.73 -12.85
C PHE A 78 -8.00 6.67 -11.79
N THR A 79 -7.98 5.39 -12.18
CA THR A 79 -7.97 4.28 -11.23
C THR A 79 -6.55 4.03 -10.74
N LEU A 80 -6.31 4.34 -9.48
CA LEU A 80 -5.08 4.05 -8.77
C LEU A 80 -5.13 2.65 -8.17
N TYR A 81 -4.02 1.93 -8.24
CA TYR A 81 -3.74 0.77 -7.41
C TYR A 81 -2.48 1.00 -6.59
N GLY A 82 -2.37 0.38 -5.42
CA GLY A 82 -1.18 0.48 -4.58
C GLY A 82 -1.03 -0.70 -3.64
N LEU A 83 0.10 -0.72 -2.94
CA LEU A 83 0.35 -1.65 -1.84
C LEU A 83 0.39 -0.88 -0.53
N THR A 84 -0.27 -1.41 0.49
CA THR A 84 -0.22 -0.89 1.86
C THR A 84 -0.07 -2.03 2.88
N GLY A 85 0.24 -1.70 4.12
CA GLY A 85 0.29 -2.68 5.22
C GLY A 85 1.32 -3.80 5.04
N VAL A 86 2.41 -3.54 4.30
CA VAL A 86 3.48 -4.51 4.07
C VAL A 86 4.17 -4.85 5.39
N LEU A 87 4.04 -6.10 5.82
CA LEU A 87 4.63 -6.58 7.07
C LEU A 87 5.24 -7.97 6.90
N THR A 88 6.33 -8.22 7.62
CA THR A 88 6.92 -9.54 7.83
C THR A 88 7.25 -9.67 9.32
N TYR A 89 6.74 -10.73 9.95
CA TYR A 89 6.98 -10.98 11.37
C TYR A 89 8.48 -11.07 11.68
N PRO A 90 8.96 -10.55 12.83
CA PRO A 90 10.40 -10.37 13.08
C PRO A 90 11.25 -11.62 12.93
N SER A 91 10.76 -12.77 13.40
CA SER A 91 11.44 -14.08 13.30
C SER A 91 11.64 -14.59 11.86
N PHE A 92 10.88 -14.05 10.91
CA PHE A 92 10.89 -14.43 9.50
C PHE A 92 11.60 -13.40 8.60
N ARG A 93 12.04 -12.26 9.14
CA ARG A 93 12.75 -11.23 8.37
C ARG A 93 14.10 -11.74 7.85
N LYS A 94 14.63 -11.07 6.82
CA LYS A 94 15.91 -11.39 6.15
C LYS A 94 15.95 -12.78 5.49
N ARG A 95 14.78 -13.39 5.22
CA ARG A 95 14.63 -14.68 4.53
C ARG A 95 13.97 -14.57 3.14
N GLY A 96 13.77 -13.35 2.64
CA GLY A 96 13.15 -13.10 1.33
C GLY A 96 11.62 -12.96 1.34
N PHE A 97 10.94 -13.27 2.44
CA PHE A 97 9.46 -13.24 2.50
C PHE A 97 8.84 -11.85 2.27
N GLY A 98 9.49 -10.77 2.71
CA GLY A 98 9.04 -9.40 2.41
C GLY A 98 9.05 -9.11 0.91
N THR A 99 10.13 -9.49 0.22
CA THR A 99 10.22 -9.34 -1.24
C THR A 99 9.18 -10.22 -1.95
N GLN A 100 9.01 -11.47 -1.49
CA GLN A 100 8.01 -12.38 -2.03
C GLN A 100 6.60 -11.79 -1.92
N ILE A 101 6.19 -11.30 -0.74
CA ILE A 101 4.83 -10.80 -0.55
C ILE A 101 4.55 -9.55 -1.38
N VAL A 102 5.53 -8.64 -1.52
CA VAL A 102 5.42 -7.47 -2.39
C VAL A 102 5.27 -7.89 -3.85
N GLN A 103 6.04 -8.87 -4.31
CA GLN A 103 5.92 -9.39 -5.67
C GLN A 103 4.57 -10.06 -5.94
N GLU A 104 4.01 -10.80 -4.98
CA GLU A 104 2.66 -11.35 -5.12
C GLU A 104 1.59 -10.25 -5.18
N GLY A 105 1.72 -9.18 -4.40
CA GLY A 105 0.88 -7.98 -4.52
C GLY A 105 0.97 -7.33 -5.90
N MET A 106 2.17 -7.18 -6.44
CA MET A 106 2.37 -6.64 -7.78
C MET A 106 1.76 -7.52 -8.87
N LYS A 107 1.95 -8.85 -8.79
CA LYS A 107 1.30 -9.79 -9.72
C LYS A 107 -0.22 -9.69 -9.67
N TYR A 108 -0.80 -9.49 -8.50
CA TYR A 108 -2.24 -9.28 -8.36
C TYR A 108 -2.69 -7.98 -9.05
N ILE A 109 -1.96 -6.87 -8.82
CA ILE A 109 -2.24 -5.59 -9.50
C ILE A 109 -2.12 -5.73 -11.01
N ASP A 110 -1.11 -6.45 -11.51
CA ASP A 110 -0.88 -6.63 -12.95
C ASP A 110 -2.02 -7.35 -13.67
N GLN A 111 -2.81 -8.13 -12.94
CA GLN A 111 -4.01 -8.81 -13.46
C GLN A 111 -5.23 -7.89 -13.54
N GLN A 112 -5.19 -6.69 -12.95
CA GLN A 112 -6.30 -5.73 -12.96
C GLN A 112 -6.29 -4.92 -14.26
N VAL A 113 -7.34 -5.07 -15.07
CA VAL A 113 -7.44 -4.49 -16.42
C VAL A 113 -7.75 -2.99 -16.43
N ASP A 114 -8.30 -2.47 -15.33
CA ASP A 114 -8.77 -1.10 -15.19
C ASP A 114 -7.72 -0.16 -14.59
N ARG A 115 -6.53 -0.66 -14.24
CA ARG A 115 -5.47 0.15 -13.62
C ARG A 115 -4.96 1.22 -14.58
N ASP A 116 -5.04 2.47 -14.14
CA ASP A 116 -4.41 3.59 -14.84
C ASP A 116 -2.99 3.83 -14.31
N ILE A 117 -2.84 3.84 -12.99
CA ILE A 117 -1.57 4.15 -12.32
C ILE A 117 -1.40 3.16 -11.17
N VAL A 118 -0.19 2.62 -11.03
CA VAL A 118 0.22 1.92 -9.82
C VAL A 118 1.11 2.85 -9.01
N LEU A 119 0.69 3.17 -7.79
CA LEU A 119 1.37 4.08 -6.88
C LEU A 119 1.90 3.32 -5.68
N TYR A 120 3.14 3.65 -5.31
CA TYR A 120 3.76 3.10 -4.14
C TYR A 120 4.45 4.22 -3.35
N SER A 121 4.21 4.27 -2.04
CA SER A 121 4.89 5.20 -1.13
C SER A 121 5.58 4.44 0.00
N CYS A 122 6.73 4.95 0.43
CA CYS A 122 7.38 4.46 1.63
C CYS A 122 8.23 5.54 2.30
N GLU A 123 8.50 5.35 3.59
CA GLU A 123 9.56 6.08 4.28
C GLU A 123 10.92 5.88 3.60
N ASP A 124 11.76 6.92 3.68
CA ASP A 124 13.07 6.97 3.03
C ASP A 124 13.95 5.74 3.32
N GLU A 125 13.95 5.28 4.58
CA GLU A 125 14.72 4.13 5.05
C GLU A 125 14.31 2.80 4.37
N ASN A 126 13.07 2.71 3.88
CA ASN A 126 12.55 1.52 3.21
C ASN A 126 12.73 1.56 1.68
N SER A 127 13.12 2.70 1.11
CA SER A 127 13.25 2.89 -0.35
C SER A 127 14.17 1.85 -1.01
N SER A 128 15.31 1.53 -0.39
CA SER A 128 16.27 0.54 -0.90
C SER A 128 15.71 -0.88 -0.97
N PHE A 129 14.75 -1.22 -0.09
CA PHE A 129 14.06 -2.50 -0.15
C PHE A 129 13.12 -2.55 -1.36
N TYR A 130 12.33 -1.51 -1.59
CA TYR A 130 11.40 -1.46 -2.71
C TYR A 130 12.10 -1.31 -4.07
N GLN A 131 13.24 -0.65 -4.14
CA GLN A 131 14.07 -0.64 -5.34
C GLN A 131 14.49 -2.05 -5.78
N LYS A 132 14.77 -2.96 -4.84
CA LYS A 132 15.05 -4.38 -5.15
C LYS A 132 13.83 -5.12 -5.67
N CYS A 133 12.62 -4.64 -5.35
CA CYS A 133 11.37 -5.14 -5.89
C CYS A 133 11.02 -4.52 -7.26
N GLY A 134 11.88 -3.68 -7.83
CA GLY A 134 11.72 -3.08 -9.16
C GLY A 134 11.13 -1.67 -9.16
N TRP A 135 10.89 -1.07 -7.99
CA TRP A 135 10.34 0.28 -7.90
C TRP A 135 11.36 1.37 -8.19
N ILE A 136 10.96 2.35 -9.02
CA ILE A 136 11.74 3.54 -9.32
C ILE A 136 11.04 4.73 -8.68
N PHE A 137 11.66 5.30 -7.65
CA PHE A 137 11.13 6.45 -6.94
C PHE A 137 11.41 7.74 -7.71
N ASN A 138 10.42 8.62 -7.73
CA ASN A 138 10.52 9.95 -8.32
C ASN A 138 10.87 10.96 -7.23
N ASP A 139 11.58 12.03 -7.60
CA ASP A 139 11.92 13.13 -6.70
C ASP A 139 10.81 14.19 -6.72
N ILE A 140 9.65 13.84 -6.15
CA ILE A 140 8.47 14.70 -6.10
C ILE A 140 8.05 14.86 -4.64
N PRO A 141 7.80 16.09 -4.16
CA PRO A 141 7.26 16.31 -2.84
C PRO A 141 5.91 15.60 -2.65
N VAL A 142 5.81 14.84 -1.57
CA VAL A 142 4.56 14.23 -1.11
C VAL A 142 3.96 15.11 -0.03
N LEU A 143 2.67 15.38 -0.15
CA LEU A 143 1.91 16.26 0.73
C LEU A 143 0.79 15.49 1.44
N GLU A 144 0.69 15.67 2.76
CA GLU A 144 -0.37 15.11 3.62
C GLU A 144 -0.96 16.19 4.54
N GLY A 145 -2.15 15.91 5.08
CA GLY A 145 -2.91 16.77 5.99
C GLY A 145 -3.95 17.65 5.28
N ASP A 146 -4.33 18.77 5.89
CA ASP A 146 -5.33 19.70 5.33
C ASP A 146 -4.85 20.32 4.01
N ALA A 147 -5.70 20.28 2.97
CA ALA A 147 -5.39 20.83 1.64
C ALA A 147 -5.08 22.35 1.66
N SER A 148 -5.58 23.09 2.64
CA SER A 148 -5.30 24.51 2.85
C SER A 148 -3.95 24.77 3.51
N ASN A 149 -3.36 23.78 4.18
CA ASN A 149 -2.06 23.87 4.85
C ASN A 149 -1.32 22.51 4.84
N PRO A 150 -0.95 22.00 3.65
CA PRO A 150 -0.37 20.67 3.53
C PRO A 150 1.05 20.64 4.11
N LYS A 151 1.43 19.48 4.66
CA LYS A 151 2.79 19.24 5.15
C LYS A 151 3.55 18.36 4.16
N VAL A 152 4.80 18.72 3.90
CA VAL A 152 5.73 17.86 3.14
C VAL A 152 6.13 16.68 4.00
N THR A 153 5.97 15.48 3.49
CA THR A 153 6.35 14.24 4.18
C THR A 153 7.78 13.83 3.82
N LYS A 154 8.33 12.86 4.56
CA LYS A 154 9.61 12.21 4.22
C LYS A 154 9.43 11.03 3.26
N SER A 155 8.19 10.74 2.87
CA SER A 155 7.84 9.61 2.04
C SER A 155 8.37 9.81 0.62
N ARG A 156 8.93 8.75 0.05
CA ARG A 156 9.22 8.67 -1.37
C ARG A 156 8.04 8.05 -2.09
N VAL A 157 7.77 8.50 -3.31
CA VAL A 157 6.72 7.94 -4.16
C VAL A 157 7.29 7.40 -5.47
N ALA A 158 6.89 6.18 -5.82
CA ALA A 158 7.07 5.58 -7.13
C ALA A 158 5.71 5.50 -7.82
N MET A 159 5.68 5.77 -9.12
CA MET A 159 4.47 5.69 -9.93
C MET A 159 4.78 4.97 -11.25
N GLN A 160 3.94 3.99 -11.57
CA GLN A 160 3.91 3.35 -12.88
C GLN A 160 2.63 3.78 -13.59
N PHE A 161 2.77 4.54 -14.66
CA PHE A 161 1.66 4.90 -15.55
C PHE A 161 1.41 3.72 -16.48
N VAL A 162 0.22 3.14 -16.45
CA VAL A 162 -0.09 1.89 -17.18
C VAL A 162 -0.92 2.18 -18.42
N SER A 163 -2.03 2.90 -18.26
CA SER A 163 -2.93 3.16 -19.38
C SER A 163 -2.41 4.25 -20.31
N ASP A 164 -2.86 4.25 -21.57
CA ASP A 164 -2.56 5.31 -22.54
C ASP A 164 -2.99 6.69 -22.03
N LYS A 165 -4.08 6.75 -21.25
CA LYS A 165 -4.55 7.97 -20.59
C LYS A 165 -3.53 8.41 -19.54
N ALA A 166 -3.13 7.54 -18.62
CA ALA A 166 -2.15 7.86 -17.59
C ALA A 166 -0.81 8.32 -18.17
N GLN A 167 -0.34 7.68 -19.24
CA GLN A 167 0.89 8.04 -19.93
C GLN A 167 0.87 9.48 -20.48
N LYS A 168 -0.28 9.96 -20.99
CA LYS A 168 -0.42 11.33 -21.48
C LYS A 168 -0.28 12.38 -20.38
N TYR A 169 -0.66 12.04 -19.15
CA TYR A 169 -0.62 12.94 -17.99
C TYR A 169 0.64 12.77 -17.13
N LYS A 170 1.58 11.92 -17.56
CA LYS A 170 2.77 11.57 -16.78
C LYS A 170 3.56 12.81 -16.35
N ASN A 171 3.78 13.76 -17.25
CA ASN A 171 4.58 14.96 -16.93
C ASN A 171 3.87 15.85 -15.92
N GLU A 172 2.55 15.97 -16.00
CA GLU A 172 1.72 16.73 -15.08
C GLU A 172 1.80 16.14 -13.67
N PHE A 173 1.64 14.82 -13.54
CA PHE A 173 1.83 14.11 -12.27
C PHE A 173 3.25 14.27 -11.72
N LEU A 174 4.28 14.29 -12.58
CA LEU A 174 5.68 14.39 -12.15
C LEU A 174 6.14 15.83 -11.87
N SER A 175 5.36 16.85 -12.27
CA SER A 175 5.72 18.26 -12.14
C SER A 175 4.97 19.00 -11.02
N SER A 176 3.98 18.33 -10.41
CA SER A 176 3.16 18.89 -9.33
C SER A 176 3.29 18.04 -8.06
N PRO A 177 3.25 18.64 -6.87
CA PRO A 177 3.20 17.87 -5.63
C PRO A 177 1.99 16.92 -5.61
N LEU A 178 2.16 15.74 -5.05
CA LEU A 178 1.08 14.79 -4.86
C LEU A 178 0.45 15.00 -3.48
N PHE A 179 -0.84 15.30 -3.46
CA PHE A 179 -1.61 15.46 -2.24
C PHE A 179 -2.49 14.23 -2.01
N PHE A 180 -2.36 13.61 -0.84
CA PHE A 180 -3.07 12.36 -0.51
C PHE A 180 -4.21 12.51 0.50
N GLY A 181 -4.43 13.72 1.05
CA GLY A 181 -5.38 13.91 2.15
C GLY A 181 -4.73 13.63 3.50
N ASP A 182 -5.52 13.16 4.46
CA ASP A 182 -5.03 12.89 5.82
C ASP A 182 -4.07 11.68 5.87
N GLU A 183 -4.31 10.66 5.05
CA GLU A 183 -3.47 9.47 4.91
C GLU A 183 -3.38 9.01 3.45
N LEU A 184 -2.32 8.28 3.11
CA LEU A 184 -2.09 7.82 1.74
C LEU A 184 -3.03 6.68 1.32
N TRP A 185 -3.37 5.77 2.25
CA TRP A 185 -4.33 4.65 2.14
C TRP A 185 -4.95 4.37 3.50
#